data_AF-A0A7I8KYI3-F1
#
_entry.id   AF-A0A7I8KYI3-F1
#
_cell.length_a   1.000
_cell.length_b   1.000
_cell.length_c   1.000
_cell.angle_alpha   90.00
_cell.angle_beta   90.00
_cell.angle_gamma   90.00
#
_symmetry.space_group_name_H-M   'P 1'
#
loop_
_entity.id
_entity.type
_entity.pdbx_description
1 polymer ?
#
loop_
_entity_poly.entity_id
_entity_poly.type
_entity_poly.pdbx_seq_one_letter_code
_entity_poly.pdbx_strand_id
1 'polypeptide(L)'
;MSLMILKHVILEAFKDTLFEETIIIRIFLQKLEKKFAKNDKVEISMILEKLLSMKYEGKENIREYILKMSYFTLELKTLKLELLEHLCVHLVLISLLTQFSQFKVSYNY
;
A
#
# COMPACT_ATOMS: atom_id res chain seq x y z
N MET A 1 37.97 -13.58 40.40
CA MET A 1 38.77 -13.62 39.15
C MET A 1 38.25 -14.62 38.13
N SER A 2 37.77 -15.81 38.51
CA SER A 2 37.30 -16.86 37.58
C SER A 2 36.00 -16.55 36.81
N LEU A 3 35.04 -15.83 37.41
CA LEU A 3 33.73 -15.55 36.78
C LEU A 3 33.83 -14.62 35.56
N MET A 4 34.70 -13.60 35.61
CA MET A 4 34.90 -12.68 34.48
C MET A 4 35.58 -13.39 33.30
N ILE A 5 36.50 -14.31 33.58
CA ILE A 5 37.19 -15.11 32.56
C ILE A 5 36.21 -16.10 31.94
N LEU A 6 35.41 -16.81 32.74
CA LEU A 6 34.40 -17.73 32.21
C LEU A 6 33.35 -17.01 31.36
N LYS A 7 32.87 -15.85 31.82
CA LYS A 7 31.93 -15.02 31.07
C LYS A 7 32.54 -14.53 29.76
N HIS A 8 33.82 -14.15 29.76
CA HIS A 8 34.53 -13.71 28.56
C HIS A 8 34.75 -14.87 27.57
N VAL A 9 35.17 -16.05 28.06
CA VAL A 9 35.40 -17.25 27.24
C VAL A 9 34.10 -17.76 26.62
N ILE A 10 32.98 -17.74 27.35
CA ILE A 10 31.66 -18.06 26.77
C ILE A 10 31.29 -17.01 25.73
N LEU A 11 31.44 -15.72 26.03
CA LEU A 11 31.06 -14.66 25.09
C LEU A 11 31.94 -14.65 23.83
N GLU A 12 33.23 -15.02 23.93
CA GLU A 12 34.14 -15.23 22.79
C GLU A 12 33.82 -16.50 22.00
N ALA A 13 33.64 -17.65 22.66
CA ALA A 13 33.35 -18.92 22.01
C ALA A 13 32.00 -18.90 21.26
N PHE A 14 31.06 -18.09 21.74
CA PHE A 14 29.80 -17.85 21.08
C PHE A 14 29.81 -16.59 20.19
N LYS A 15 30.87 -15.78 20.18
CA LYS A 15 30.93 -14.57 19.35
C LYS A 15 30.87 -14.93 17.88
N ASP A 16 31.69 -15.88 17.45
CA ASP A 16 31.79 -16.26 16.05
C ASP A 16 30.53 -17.01 15.56
N THR A 17 29.90 -17.82 16.42
CA THR A 17 28.65 -18.53 16.12
C THR A 17 27.42 -17.62 16.18
N LEU A 18 27.35 -16.67 17.12
CA LEU A 18 26.31 -15.64 17.17
C LEU A 18 26.42 -14.69 15.96
N PHE A 19 27.63 -14.40 15.48
CA PHE A 19 27.84 -13.64 14.25
C PHE A 19 27.31 -14.40 13.03
N GLU A 20 27.61 -15.70 12.89
CA GLU A 20 27.07 -16.51 11.79
C GLU A 20 25.54 -16.66 11.86
N GLU A 21 24.96 -16.95 13.02
CA GLU A 21 23.50 -16.99 13.20
C GLU A 21 22.86 -15.63 12.88
N THR A 22 23.47 -14.52 13.32
CA THR A 22 22.98 -13.17 13.03
C THR A 22 23.04 -12.87 11.52
N ILE A 23 24.08 -13.33 10.82
CA ILE A 23 24.20 -13.19 9.36
C ILE A 23 23.13 -14.05 8.67
N ILE A 24 22.91 -15.29 9.11
CA ILE A 24 21.89 -16.20 8.56
C ILE A 24 20.49 -15.62 8.78
N ILE A 25 20.19 -15.11 9.97
CA ILE A 25 18.92 -14.45 10.29
C ILE A 25 18.73 -13.20 9.41
N ARG A 26 19.76 -12.37 9.24
CA ARG A 26 19.69 -11.21 8.32
C ARG A 26 19.43 -11.64 6.89
N ILE A 27 20.13 -12.65 6.38
CA ILE A 27 19.93 -13.18 5.02
C ILE A 27 18.52 -13.76 4.86
N PHE A 28 18.03 -14.47 5.87
CA PHE A 28 16.68 -15.03 5.90
C PHE A 28 15.62 -13.93 5.91
N LEU A 29 15.75 -12.92 6.77
CA LEU A 29 14.88 -11.75 6.81
C LEU A 29 14.91 -10.99 5.48
N GLN A 30 16.07 -10.81 4.86
CA GLN A 30 16.18 -10.14 3.56
C GLN A 30 15.55 -10.96 2.41
N LYS A 31 15.64 -12.30 2.48
CA LYS A 31 14.92 -13.20 1.55
C LYS A 31 13.41 -13.17 1.77
N LEU A 32 12.98 -13.10 3.03
CA LEU A 32 11.59 -12.91 3.42
C LEU A 32 11.08 -11.56 2.89
N GLU A 33 11.78 -10.47 3.20
CA GLU A 33 11.45 -9.13 2.71
C GLU A 33 11.41 -9.09 1.18
N LYS A 34 12.30 -9.79 0.45
CA LYS A 34 12.21 -9.89 -1.01
C LYS A 34 11.03 -10.72 -1.51
N LYS A 35 10.65 -11.79 -0.81
CA LYS A 35 9.50 -12.64 -1.17
C LYS A 35 8.16 -11.99 -0.86
N PHE A 36 8.11 -11.21 0.21
CA PHE A 36 6.92 -10.51 0.70
C PHE A 36 7.00 -9.00 0.43
N ALA A 37 8.00 -8.56 -0.34
CA ALA A 37 8.07 -7.22 -0.88
C ALA A 37 6.75 -7.03 -1.62
N LYS A 38 5.96 -6.07 -1.13
CA LYS A 38 4.73 -5.66 -1.80
C LYS A 38 5.08 -5.47 -3.26
N ASN A 39 4.46 -6.29 -4.11
CA ASN A 39 4.61 -6.11 -5.53
C ASN A 39 3.77 -4.88 -5.86
N ASP A 40 4.41 -3.72 -5.96
CA ASP A 40 3.76 -2.45 -6.28
C ASP A 40 2.81 -2.61 -7.47
N LYS A 41 3.13 -3.46 -8.45
CA LYS A 41 2.24 -3.75 -9.60
C LYS A 41 0.95 -4.44 -9.18
N VAL A 42 1.00 -5.43 -8.29
CA VAL A 42 -0.19 -6.15 -7.80
C VAL A 42 -1.04 -5.22 -6.95
N GLU A 43 -0.40 -4.39 -6.11
CA GLU A 43 -1.11 -3.41 -5.28
C GLU A 43 -1.78 -2.33 -6.14
N ILE A 44 -1.07 -1.81 -7.15
CA ILE A 44 -1.63 -0.89 -8.16
C ILE A 44 -2.82 -1.54 -8.86
N SER A 45 -2.70 -2.77 -9.35
CA SER A 45 -3.79 -3.47 -10.04
C SER A 45 -5.01 -3.65 -9.12
N MET A 46 -4.81 -4.01 -7.87
CA MET A 46 -5.89 -4.17 -6.89
C MET A 46 -6.58 -2.84 -6.58
N ILE A 47 -5.83 -1.74 -6.42
CA ILE A 47 -6.42 -0.41 -6.18
C ILE A 47 -7.19 0.06 -7.41
N LEU A 48 -6.65 -0.12 -8.62
CA LEU A 48 -7.34 0.20 -9.87
C LEU A 48 -8.63 -0.59 -10.03
N GLU A 49 -8.62 -1.90 -9.73
CA GLU A 49 -9.81 -2.74 -9.78
C GLU A 49 -10.90 -2.24 -8.82
N LYS A 50 -10.52 -1.87 -7.58
CA LYS A 50 -11.45 -1.28 -6.60
C LYS A 50 -11.99 0.07 -7.08
N LEU A 51 -11.13 0.93 -7.62
CA LEU A 51 -11.51 2.25 -8.10
C LEU A 51 -12.49 2.17 -9.27
N LEU A 52 -12.24 1.28 -10.24
CA LEU A 52 -13.08 1.10 -11.43
C LEU A 52 -14.38 0.34 -11.17
N SER A 53 -14.39 -0.55 -10.18
CA SER A 53 -15.60 -1.29 -9.77
C SER A 53 -16.50 -0.50 -8.82
N MET A 54 -15.97 0.54 -8.18
CA MET A 54 -16.73 1.37 -7.25
C MET A 54 -17.92 2.04 -7.96
N LYS A 55 -19.12 1.86 -7.40
CA LYS A 55 -20.34 2.54 -7.83
C LYS A 55 -21.01 3.17 -6.61
N TYR A 56 -21.57 4.35 -6.80
CA TYR A 56 -22.33 4.98 -5.73
C TYR A 56 -23.67 4.26 -5.55
N GLU A 57 -23.93 3.72 -4.36
CA GLU A 57 -25.16 2.98 -4.08
C GLU A 57 -26.28 3.83 -3.48
N GLY A 58 -26.05 5.13 -3.25
CA GLY A 58 -27.05 6.02 -2.65
C GLY A 58 -27.25 5.85 -1.14
N LYS A 59 -26.53 4.92 -0.49
CA LYS A 59 -26.62 4.65 0.95
C LYS A 59 -25.76 5.60 1.79
N GLU A 60 -24.59 5.98 1.27
CA GLU A 60 -23.63 6.87 1.94
C GLU A 60 -23.73 8.31 1.41
N ASN A 61 -23.16 9.28 2.12
CA ASN A 61 -23.11 10.66 1.65
C ASN A 61 -22.20 10.76 0.41
N ILE A 62 -22.64 11.48 -0.63
CA ILE A 62 -21.85 11.69 -1.84
C ILE A 62 -20.47 12.32 -1.58
N ARG A 63 -20.34 13.19 -0.57
CA ARG A 63 -19.03 13.76 -0.17
C ARG A 63 -18.09 12.68 0.36
N GLU A 64 -18.63 11.76 1.16
CA GLU A 64 -17.86 10.65 1.71
C GLU A 64 -17.43 9.68 0.60
N TYR A 65 -18.31 9.43 -0.36
CA TYR A 65 -18.00 8.64 -1.55
C TYR A 65 -16.86 9.26 -2.39
N ILE A 66 -16.93 10.56 -2.67
CA ILE A 66 -15.88 11.29 -3.40
C ILE A 66 -14.56 11.24 -2.61
N LEU A 67 -14.62 11.39 -1.29
CA LEU A 67 -13.43 11.32 -0.44
C LEU A 67 -12.79 9.91 -0.50
N LYS A 68 -13.60 8.83 -0.48
CA LYS A 68 -13.12 7.47 -0.68
C LYS A 68 -12.48 7.25 -2.06
N MET A 69 -13.06 7.78 -3.13
CA MET A 69 -12.40 7.73 -4.45
C MET A 69 -11.08 8.49 -4.44
N SER A 70 -11.04 9.70 -3.86
CA SER A 70 -9.81 10.50 -3.78
C SER A 70 -8.70 9.79 -2.98
N TYR A 71 -9.05 9.06 -1.93
CA TYR A 71 -8.11 8.24 -1.17
C TYR A 71 -7.40 7.21 -2.05
N PHE A 72 -8.13 6.48 -2.91
CA PHE A 72 -7.51 5.53 -3.84
C PHE A 72 -6.61 6.21 -4.86
N THR A 73 -6.96 7.39 -5.35
CA THR A 73 -6.08 8.16 -6.25
C THR A 73 -4.78 8.58 -5.56
N LEU A 74 -4.85 8.90 -4.26
CA LEU A 74 -3.70 9.22 -3.42
C LEU A 74 -2.81 7.99 -3.18
N GLU A 75 -3.41 6.82 -2.90
CA GLU A 75 -2.65 5.56 -2.79
C GLU A 75 -1.94 5.19 -4.09
N LEU A 76 -2.58 5.40 -5.24
CA LEU A 76 -1.91 5.18 -6.54
C LEU A 76 -0.70 6.12 -6.70
N LYS A 77 -0.85 7.38 -6.27
CA LYS A 77 0.24 8.36 -6.31
C LYS A 77 1.41 7.97 -5.41
N THR A 78 1.18 7.41 -4.22
CA THR A 78 2.28 6.92 -3.36
C THR A 78 3.02 5.73 -3.98
N LEU A 79 2.34 4.94 -4.82
CA LEU A 79 2.91 3.86 -5.62
C LEU A 79 3.50 4.34 -6.97
N LYS A 80 3.72 5.66 -7.14
CA LYS A 80 4.27 6.30 -8.35
C LYS A 80 3.38 6.17 -9.59
N LEU A 81 2.09 5.84 -9.43
CA LEU A 81 1.08 5.90 -10.50
C LEU A 81 0.18 7.11 -10.29
N GLU A 82 0.47 8.22 -10.96
CA GLU A 82 -0.35 9.42 -10.88
C GLU A 82 -1.43 9.41 -11.96
N LEU A 83 -2.69 9.51 -11.54
CA LEU A 83 -3.82 9.68 -12.44
C LEU A 83 -4.00 11.15 -12.80
N LEU A 84 -4.37 11.41 -14.05
CA LEU A 84 -4.68 12.76 -14.51
C LEU A 84 -5.93 13.28 -13.78
N GLU A 85 -5.90 14.54 -13.35
CA GLU A 85 -6.98 15.13 -12.55
C GLU A 85 -8.33 15.07 -13.26
N HIS A 86 -8.35 15.34 -14.58
CA HIS A 86 -9.56 15.21 -15.40
C HIS A 86 -10.11 13.77 -15.40
N LEU A 87 -9.24 12.76 -15.43
CA LEU A 87 -9.64 11.36 -15.41
C LEU A 87 -10.27 11.01 -14.06
N CYS A 88 -9.70 11.48 -12.95
CA CYS A 88 -10.29 11.29 -11.63
C CYS A 88 -11.70 11.86 -11.53
N VAL A 89 -11.94 13.07 -12.07
CA VAL A 89 -13.27 13.66 -12.09
C VAL A 89 -14.23 12.85 -12.95
N HIS A 90 -13.81 12.41 -14.13
CA HIS A 90 -14.64 11.55 -14.98
C HIS A 90 -14.96 10.21 -14.33
N LEU A 91 -14.01 9.59 -13.61
CA LEU A 91 -14.23 8.35 -12.86
C LEU A 91 -15.31 8.52 -11.79
N VAL A 92 -15.28 9.63 -11.04
CA VAL A 92 -16.34 9.98 -10.09
C VAL A 92 -17.67 10.16 -10.82
N LEU A 93 -17.70 10.89 -11.93
CA LEU A 93 -18.94 11.13 -12.65
C LEU A 93 -19.56 9.83 -13.16
N ILE A 94 -18.80 8.96 -13.83
CA ILE A 94 -19.35 7.71 -14.40
C ILE A 94 -19.86 6.75 -13.33
N SER A 95 -19.31 6.79 -12.12
CA SER A 95 -19.69 5.89 -11.02
C SER A 95 -20.94 6.36 -10.26
N LEU A 96 -21.36 7.62 -10.43
CA LEU A 96 -22.59 8.14 -9.86
C LEU A 96 -23.84 7.60 -10.58
N LEU A 97 -24.90 7.37 -9.78
CA LEU A 97 -26.23 6.95 -10.25
C LEU A 97 -26.82 7.94 -11.27
N THR A 98 -27.75 7.44 -12.09
CA THR A 98 -28.48 8.23 -13.10
C THR A 98 -29.27 9.40 -12.53
N GLN A 99 -29.65 9.34 -11.25
CA GLN A 99 -30.27 10.46 -10.53
C GLN A 99 -29.36 11.71 -10.42
N PHE A 100 -28.05 11.57 -10.60
CA PHE A 100 -27.10 12.68 -10.69
C PHE A 100 -26.81 13.09 -12.14
N SER A 101 -27.67 12.73 -13.09
CA SER A 101 -27.52 13.10 -14.50
C SER A 101 -27.35 14.60 -14.71
N GLN A 102 -28.01 15.42 -13.91
CA GLN A 102 -27.90 16.88 -13.98
C GLN A 102 -26.47 17.38 -13.65
N PHE A 103 -25.78 16.73 -12.70
CA PHE A 103 -24.36 16.98 -12.40
C PHE A 103 -23.42 16.54 -13.54
N LYS A 104 -23.77 15.46 -14.26
CA LYS A 104 -23.01 15.00 -15.42
C LYS A 104 -23.09 15.99 -16.59
N VAL A 105 -24.26 16.59 -16.81
CA VAL A 105 -24.49 17.56 -17.89
C VAL A 105 -23.76 18.87 -17.62
N SER A 106 -23.70 19.33 -16.36
CA SER A 106 -23.02 20.59 -15.99
C SER A 106 -21.50 20.57 -16.11
N TYR A 107 -20.87 19.39 -16.14
CA TYR A 107 -19.40 19.28 -16.30
C TYR A 107 -18.96 19.18 -17.77
N ASN A 108 -19.89 18.80 -18.67
CA ASN A 108 -19.63 18.69 -20.10
C ASN A 108 -19.91 19.99 -20.88
N TYR A 109 -20.29 21.07 -20.20
CA TYR A 109 -20.51 22.42 -20.73
C TYR A 109 -19.46 23.36 -20.16
#